data_AF-A0A6H1WUN6-F1
#
_entry.id   AF-A0A6H1WUN6-F1
#
_cell.length_a   1.000
_cell.length_b   1.000
_cell.length_c   1.000
_cell.angle_alpha   90.00
_cell.angle_beta   90.00
_cell.angle_gamma   90.00
#
_symmetry.space_group_name_H-M   'P 1'
#
loop_
_entity.id
_entity.type
_entity.pdbx_description
1 polymer ?
#
loop_
_entity_poly.entity_id
_entity_poly.type
_entity_poly.pdbx_seq_one_letter_code
_entity_poly.pdbx_strand_id
1 'polypeptide(L)'
;MFFTAGWIEEALERYRRRSLQDTIMGKKIAFSDRHYLAALLHIYTGTFRLESLACLAGLSLEELLHQRSQVDFMSLVDYLRTRFAEWFREHLLMRDFTLPEYGLLALEYLHLEEQVRAQIRIPLLNQLKHLCEELEDKLAGGKTLAPYDERQLRRLLFFFLSAEALKPSLCGRLVNRTREAAERAYPGEFSRLELPEKEGFAESLYRYLEESLGYVARA
;
A
#
# COMPACT_ATOMS: atom_id res chain seq x y z
N MET A 1 5.35 10.25 9.28
CA MET A 1 4.95 10.53 7.88
C MET A 1 4.37 9.25 7.32
N PHE A 2 3.20 9.30 6.68
CA PHE A 2 2.52 8.12 6.14
C PHE A 2 2.88 7.95 4.65
N PHE A 3 3.31 6.75 4.26
CA PHE A 3 3.77 6.46 2.89
C PHE A 3 2.62 6.57 1.88
N THR A 4 1.46 6.02 2.23
CA THR A 4 0.27 6.02 1.38
C THR A 4 -0.30 7.42 1.20
N ALA A 5 -0.31 8.22 2.26
CA ALA A 5 -0.71 9.63 2.18
C ALA A 5 0.23 10.44 1.28
N GLY A 6 1.56 10.23 1.41
CA GLY A 6 2.54 10.83 0.51
C GLY A 6 2.29 10.48 -0.96
N TRP A 7 1.93 9.22 -1.26
CA TRP A 7 1.54 8.84 -2.62
C TRP A 7 0.28 9.55 -3.11
N ILE A 8 -0.74 9.70 -2.26
CA ILE A 8 -1.98 10.44 -2.60
C ILE A 8 -1.64 11.90 -2.97
N GLU A 9 -0.83 12.57 -2.15
CA GLU A 9 -0.40 13.96 -2.39
C GLU A 9 0.35 14.09 -3.72
N GLU A 10 1.31 13.21 -3.97
CA GLU A 10 2.05 13.21 -5.24
C GLU A 10 1.15 12.90 -6.44
N ALA A 11 0.22 11.97 -6.31
CA ALA A 11 -0.70 11.59 -7.38
C ALA A 11 -1.67 12.73 -7.71
N LEU A 12 -2.14 13.45 -6.69
CA LEU A 12 -2.97 14.63 -6.88
C LEU A 12 -2.19 15.77 -7.51
N GLU A 13 -0.98 16.06 -7.04
CA GLU A 13 -0.17 17.15 -7.60
C GLU A 13 0.23 16.85 -9.06
N ARG A 14 0.54 15.59 -9.37
CA ARG A 14 0.74 15.14 -10.77
C ARG A 14 -0.51 15.37 -11.61
N TYR A 15 -1.69 15.11 -11.07
CA TYR A 15 -2.95 15.36 -11.76
C TYR A 15 -3.19 16.85 -12.02
N ARG A 16 -2.89 17.73 -11.07
CA ARG A 16 -3.07 19.19 -11.21
C ARG A 16 -2.13 19.80 -12.24
N ARG A 17 -0.93 19.24 -12.40
CA ARG A 17 0.07 19.68 -13.38
C ARG A 17 -0.15 19.14 -14.78
N ARG A 18 -1.10 18.23 -14.98
CA ARG A 18 -1.36 17.62 -16.29
C ARG A 18 -1.83 18.65 -17.30
N SER A 19 -1.48 18.45 -18.56
CA SER A 19 -2.02 19.26 -19.65
C SER A 19 -3.50 18.88 -19.90
N LEU A 20 -4.31 19.82 -20.38
CA LEU A 20 -5.70 19.54 -20.79
C LEU A 20 -5.79 18.51 -21.95
N GLN A 21 -4.68 18.24 -22.63
CA GLN A 21 -4.59 17.24 -23.70
C GLN A 21 -4.27 15.84 -23.16
N ASP A 22 -3.87 15.72 -21.89
CA ASP A 22 -3.47 14.45 -21.29
C ASP A 22 -4.69 13.58 -21.02
N THR A 23 -4.66 12.36 -21.55
CA THR A 23 -5.72 11.38 -21.32
C THR A 23 -5.50 10.61 -20.03
N ILE A 24 -6.59 10.34 -19.30
CA ILE A 24 -6.60 9.36 -18.21
C ILE A 24 -7.33 8.13 -18.71
N MET A 25 -6.73 6.95 -18.56
CA MET A 25 -7.25 5.69 -19.11
C MET A 25 -7.51 5.77 -20.63
N GLY A 26 -6.70 6.53 -21.37
CA GLY A 26 -6.90 6.74 -22.82
C GLY A 26 -8.14 7.58 -23.18
N LYS A 27 -8.83 8.18 -22.20
CA LYS A 27 -9.99 9.06 -22.40
C LYS A 27 -9.67 10.50 -21.97
N LYS A 28 -10.27 11.47 -22.68
CA LYS A 28 -10.28 12.88 -22.25
C LYS A 28 -11.37 13.09 -21.20
N ILE A 29 -11.13 12.61 -19.99
CA ILE A 29 -12.02 12.85 -18.84
C ILE A 29 -11.35 13.86 -17.91
N ALA A 30 -12.09 14.92 -17.58
CA ALA A 30 -11.68 15.96 -16.65
C ALA A 30 -12.59 15.94 -15.43
N PHE A 31 -12.08 15.39 -14.33
CA PHE A 31 -12.69 15.56 -13.01
C PHE A 31 -12.17 16.84 -12.36
N SER A 32 -12.91 17.46 -11.45
CA SER A 32 -12.30 18.50 -10.60
C SER A 32 -11.27 17.86 -9.66
N ASP A 33 -10.38 18.68 -9.11
CA ASP A 33 -9.37 18.22 -8.12
C ASP A 33 -10.01 17.49 -6.94
N ARG A 34 -11.18 17.97 -6.48
CA ARG A 34 -11.96 17.36 -5.39
C ARG A 34 -12.49 15.98 -5.75
N HIS A 35 -13.03 15.81 -6.96
CA HIS A 35 -13.50 14.52 -7.45
C HIS A 35 -12.35 13.53 -7.66
N TYR A 36 -11.22 14.00 -8.22
CA TYR A 36 -10.04 13.15 -8.37
C TYR A 36 -9.46 12.73 -7.02
N LEU A 37 -9.39 13.66 -6.05
CA LEU A 37 -8.98 13.35 -4.69
C LEU A 37 -9.94 12.35 -4.02
N ALA A 38 -11.26 12.53 -4.17
CA ALA A 38 -12.22 11.55 -3.69
C ALA A 38 -11.94 10.17 -4.27
N ALA A 39 -11.62 10.06 -5.56
CA ALA A 39 -11.26 8.80 -6.19
C ALA A 39 -9.95 8.19 -5.63
N LEU A 40 -8.93 8.99 -5.35
CA LEU A 40 -7.70 8.54 -4.68
C LEU A 40 -7.99 7.98 -3.28
N LEU A 41 -8.80 8.71 -2.49
CA LEU A 41 -9.13 8.34 -1.12
C LEU A 41 -9.93 7.04 -1.00
N HIS A 42 -10.51 6.53 -2.09
CA HIS A 42 -11.23 5.24 -2.09
C HIS A 42 -10.35 4.04 -1.74
N ILE A 43 -9.02 4.17 -1.78
CA ILE A 43 -8.10 3.14 -1.26
C ILE A 43 -8.28 2.90 0.25
N TYR A 44 -8.87 3.85 0.98
CA TYR A 44 -9.14 3.77 2.42
C TYR A 44 -10.60 3.45 2.77
N THR A 45 -11.41 3.01 1.82
CA THR A 45 -12.81 2.58 2.12
C THR A 45 -12.91 1.38 3.08
N GLY A 46 -11.80 0.69 3.34
CA GLY A 46 -11.69 -0.33 4.40
C GLY A 46 -11.48 0.22 5.82
N THR A 47 -11.19 1.52 5.96
CA THR A 47 -10.88 2.19 7.24
C THR A 47 -11.82 3.34 7.52
N PHE A 48 -12.04 4.21 6.54
CA PHE A 48 -12.88 5.39 6.68
C PHE A 48 -14.25 5.17 6.06
N ARG A 49 -15.27 5.73 6.72
CA ARG A 49 -16.62 5.79 6.15
C ARG A 49 -16.66 6.78 4.99
N LEU A 50 -17.66 6.65 4.11
CA LEU A 50 -17.76 7.51 2.93
C LEU A 50 -17.95 8.98 3.29
N GLU A 51 -18.64 9.27 4.40
CA GLU A 51 -18.81 10.61 4.94
C GLU A 51 -17.47 11.27 5.23
N SER A 52 -16.56 10.51 5.86
CA SER A 52 -15.20 10.96 6.16
C SER A 52 -14.40 11.19 4.88
N LEU A 53 -14.51 10.32 3.88
CA LEU A 53 -13.84 10.49 2.59
C LEU A 53 -14.39 11.70 1.81
N ALA A 54 -15.70 11.91 1.83
CA ALA A 54 -16.33 13.08 1.22
C ALA A 54 -15.83 14.37 1.89
N CYS A 55 -15.78 14.38 3.23
CA CYS A 55 -15.25 15.51 4.01
C CYS A 55 -13.80 15.83 3.64
N LEU A 56 -12.91 14.83 3.63
CA LEU A 56 -11.50 15.00 3.23
C LEU A 56 -11.36 15.53 1.79
N ALA A 57 -12.25 15.12 0.89
CA ALA A 57 -12.26 15.58 -0.50
C ALA A 57 -12.91 16.96 -0.70
N GLY A 58 -13.54 17.54 0.34
CA GLY A 58 -14.30 18.79 0.22
C GLY A 58 -15.60 18.64 -0.59
N LEU A 59 -16.24 17.47 -0.50
CA LEU A 59 -17.51 17.12 -1.15
C LEU A 59 -18.61 16.87 -0.11
N SER A 60 -19.87 17.02 -0.53
CA SER A 60 -20.99 16.47 0.25
C SER A 60 -21.08 14.95 0.10
N LEU A 61 -21.69 14.26 1.08
CA LEU A 61 -21.94 12.83 0.97
C LEU A 61 -22.82 12.50 -0.26
N GLU A 62 -23.85 13.32 -0.51
CA GLU A 62 -24.77 13.13 -1.65
C GLU A 62 -24.03 13.24 -2.98
N GLU A 63 -23.14 14.22 -3.12
CA GLU A 63 -22.29 14.38 -4.31
C GLU A 63 -21.37 13.18 -4.50
N LEU A 64 -20.72 12.69 -3.43
CA LEU A 64 -19.87 11.49 -3.53
C LEU A 64 -20.68 10.25 -3.92
N LEU A 65 -21.88 10.06 -3.36
CA LEU A 65 -22.77 8.96 -3.72
C LEU A 65 -23.23 9.06 -5.18
N HIS A 66 -23.55 10.26 -5.65
CA HIS A 66 -23.87 10.49 -7.06
C HIS A 66 -22.70 10.10 -7.95
N GLN A 67 -21.48 10.52 -7.62
CA GLN A 67 -20.28 10.17 -8.39
C GLN A 67 -20.02 8.67 -8.42
N ARG A 68 -20.21 7.96 -7.30
CA ARG A 68 -20.09 6.50 -7.26
C ARG A 68 -21.10 5.76 -8.15
N SER A 69 -22.21 6.40 -8.50
CA SER A 69 -23.16 5.84 -9.50
C SER A 69 -22.68 6.04 -10.95
N GLN A 70 -21.71 6.93 -11.18
CA GLN A 70 -21.17 7.21 -12.50
C GLN A 70 -20.07 6.22 -12.87
N VAL A 71 -20.20 5.61 -14.05
CA VAL A 71 -19.24 4.61 -14.58
C VAL A 71 -17.84 5.19 -14.71
N ASP A 72 -17.71 6.43 -15.18
CA ASP A 72 -16.41 7.07 -15.38
C ASP A 72 -15.67 7.31 -14.07
N PHE A 73 -16.38 7.68 -12.99
CA PHE A 73 -15.78 7.87 -11.67
C PHE A 73 -15.32 6.54 -11.07
N MET A 74 -16.15 5.50 -11.14
CA MET A 74 -15.75 4.18 -10.64
C MET A 74 -14.61 3.57 -11.46
N SER A 75 -14.58 3.82 -12.77
CA SER A 75 -13.43 3.45 -13.62
C SER A 75 -12.15 4.15 -13.17
N LEU A 76 -12.23 5.44 -12.82
CA LEU A 76 -11.09 6.17 -12.27
C LEU A 76 -10.63 5.58 -10.92
N VAL A 77 -11.56 5.27 -10.03
CA VAL A 77 -11.26 4.62 -8.73
C VAL A 77 -10.50 3.31 -8.95
N ASP A 78 -10.99 2.44 -9.83
CA ASP A 78 -10.35 1.15 -10.09
C ASP A 78 -8.97 1.32 -10.72
N TYR A 79 -8.83 2.25 -11.67
CA TYR A 79 -7.53 2.60 -12.24
C TYR A 79 -6.54 3.08 -11.18
N LEU A 80 -6.94 4.00 -10.31
CA LEU A 80 -6.07 4.54 -9.26
C LEU A 80 -5.68 3.47 -8.22
N ARG A 81 -6.59 2.56 -7.88
CA ARG A 81 -6.30 1.40 -7.03
C ARG A 81 -5.23 0.51 -7.63
N THR A 82 -5.31 0.21 -8.94
CA THR A 82 -4.29 -0.57 -9.63
C THR A 82 -2.95 0.16 -9.66
N ARG A 83 -2.93 1.45 -9.99
CA ARG A 83 -1.70 2.27 -9.98
C ARG A 83 -1.07 2.37 -8.60
N PHE A 84 -1.88 2.49 -7.55
CA PHE A 84 -1.40 2.47 -6.18
C PHE A 84 -0.80 1.11 -5.81
N ALA A 85 -1.49 0.01 -6.13
CA ALA A 85 -1.00 -1.33 -5.83
C ALA A 85 0.32 -1.63 -6.56
N GLU A 86 0.47 -1.20 -7.82
CA GLU A 86 1.73 -1.24 -8.56
C GLU A 86 2.83 -0.46 -7.86
N TRP A 87 2.57 0.81 -7.55
CA TRP A 87 3.52 1.65 -6.84
C TRP A 87 3.92 1.05 -5.50
N PHE A 88 2.98 0.52 -4.70
CA PHE A 88 3.27 -0.03 -3.39
C PHE A 88 4.22 -1.23 -3.50
N ARG A 89 3.95 -2.14 -4.45
CA ARG A 89 4.82 -3.30 -4.71
C ARG A 89 6.21 -2.85 -5.14
N GLU A 90 6.31 -1.94 -6.10
CA GLU A 90 7.61 -1.41 -6.56
C GLU A 90 8.36 -0.71 -5.43
N HIS A 91 7.67 0.12 -4.64
CA HIS A 91 8.25 0.84 -3.52
C HIS A 91 8.83 -0.12 -2.48
N LEU A 92 8.08 -1.17 -2.13
CA LEU A 92 8.53 -2.21 -1.21
C LEU A 92 9.74 -2.99 -1.75
N LEU A 93 9.72 -3.33 -3.04
CA LEU A 93 10.75 -4.17 -3.67
C LEU A 93 12.01 -3.41 -4.07
N MET A 94 11.99 -2.08 -4.15
CA MET A 94 13.13 -1.29 -4.64
C MET A 94 13.84 -0.50 -3.54
N ARG A 95 13.15 -0.17 -2.44
CA ARG A 95 13.70 0.64 -1.34
C ARG A 95 14.03 -0.23 -0.13
N ASP A 96 15.13 0.10 0.54
CA ASP A 96 15.43 -0.42 1.87
C ASP A 96 14.74 0.44 2.93
N PHE A 97 14.04 -0.22 3.85
CA PHE A 97 13.37 0.40 4.98
C PHE A 97 14.04 -0.02 6.29
N THR A 98 13.97 0.85 7.27
CA THR A 98 14.28 0.51 8.67
C THR A 98 13.17 -0.39 9.25
N LEU A 99 13.44 -1.08 10.37
CA LEU A 99 12.44 -1.94 11.01
C LEU A 99 11.16 -1.17 11.40
N PRO A 100 11.22 0.04 12.01
CA PRO A 100 10.02 0.85 12.25
C PRO A 100 9.23 1.18 10.98
N GLU A 101 9.93 1.47 9.88
CA GLU A 101 9.29 1.78 8.60
C GLU A 101 8.56 0.56 8.02
N TYR A 102 9.12 -0.65 8.12
CA TYR A 102 8.38 -1.88 7.76
C TYR A 102 7.14 -2.08 8.62
N GLY A 103 7.24 -1.84 9.93
CA GLY A 103 6.10 -1.88 10.83
C GLY A 103 5.00 -0.89 10.43
N LEU A 104 5.39 0.35 10.13
CA LEU A 104 4.47 1.40 9.67
C LEU A 104 3.83 1.07 8.31
N LEU A 105 4.62 0.63 7.33
CA LEU A 105 4.13 0.18 6.02
C LEU A 105 3.13 -0.96 6.16
N ALA A 106 3.42 -1.93 7.00
CA ALA A 106 2.52 -3.05 7.27
C ALA A 106 1.21 -2.57 7.93
N LEU A 107 1.29 -1.63 8.88
CA LEU A 107 0.10 -1.07 9.52
C LEU A 107 -0.75 -0.24 8.53
N GLU A 108 -0.13 0.61 7.71
CA GLU A 108 -0.82 1.33 6.63
C GLU A 108 -1.48 0.37 5.65
N TYR A 109 -0.77 -0.66 5.22
CA TYR A 109 -1.29 -1.69 4.33
C TYR A 109 -2.56 -2.35 4.92
N LEU A 110 -2.59 -2.63 6.22
CA LEU A 110 -3.75 -3.22 6.89
C LEU A 110 -4.97 -2.29 6.95
N HIS A 111 -4.80 -0.98 6.75
CA HIS A 111 -5.87 0.01 6.69
C HIS A 111 -6.38 0.29 5.27
N LEU A 112 -5.81 -0.37 4.27
CA LEU A 112 -6.31 -0.30 2.90
C LEU A 112 -7.57 -1.16 2.72
N GLU A 113 -8.36 -0.81 1.72
CA GLU A 113 -9.47 -1.60 1.20
C GLU A 113 -8.99 -3.01 0.75
N GLU A 114 -9.82 -4.04 0.92
CA GLU A 114 -9.39 -5.44 0.74
C GLU A 114 -8.98 -5.77 -0.69
N GLN A 115 -9.67 -5.27 -1.71
CA GLN A 115 -9.29 -5.48 -3.10
C GLN A 115 -7.92 -4.86 -3.40
N VAL A 116 -7.62 -3.67 -2.86
CA VAL A 116 -6.27 -3.06 -2.93
C VAL A 116 -5.24 -3.95 -2.22
N ARG A 117 -5.55 -4.41 -1.00
CA ARG A 117 -4.66 -5.33 -0.26
C ARG A 117 -4.38 -6.60 -1.05
N ALA A 118 -5.40 -7.19 -1.69
CA ALA A 118 -5.26 -8.39 -2.49
C ALA A 118 -4.37 -8.16 -3.72
N GLN A 119 -4.55 -7.03 -4.42
CA GLN A 119 -3.70 -6.64 -5.55
C GLN A 119 -2.22 -6.48 -5.14
N ILE A 120 -1.94 -6.03 -3.91
CA ILE A 120 -0.58 -5.93 -3.37
C ILE A 120 -0.06 -7.30 -2.94
N ARG A 121 -0.84 -7.99 -2.09
CA ARG A 121 -0.44 -9.23 -1.39
C ARG A 121 -0.16 -10.39 -2.33
N ILE A 122 -1.04 -10.65 -3.29
CA ILE A 122 -0.95 -11.88 -4.11
C ILE A 122 0.36 -11.93 -4.91
N PRO A 123 0.76 -10.89 -5.66
CA PRO A 123 2.04 -10.92 -6.38
C PRO A 123 3.25 -11.03 -5.45
N LEU A 124 3.23 -10.30 -4.32
CA LEU A 124 4.35 -10.30 -3.37
C LEU A 124 4.50 -11.66 -2.67
N LEU A 125 3.40 -12.34 -2.34
CA LEU A 125 3.45 -13.70 -1.78
C LEU A 125 3.95 -14.72 -2.80
N ASN A 126 3.57 -14.59 -4.07
CA ASN A 126 4.11 -15.45 -5.13
C ASN A 126 5.63 -15.27 -5.25
N GLN A 127 6.12 -14.02 -5.19
CA GLN A 127 7.55 -13.74 -5.20
C GLN A 127 8.25 -14.28 -3.94
N LEU A 128 7.68 -14.09 -2.75
CA LEU A 128 8.21 -14.64 -1.50
C LEU A 128 8.31 -16.17 -1.57
N LYS A 129 7.28 -16.83 -2.12
CA LYS A 129 7.27 -18.28 -2.32
C LYS A 129 8.43 -18.73 -3.21
N HIS A 130 8.63 -18.08 -4.36
CA HIS A 130 9.74 -18.41 -5.25
C HIS A 130 11.10 -18.24 -4.58
N LEU A 131 11.30 -17.14 -3.85
CA LEU A 131 12.56 -16.89 -3.12
C LEU A 131 12.78 -17.90 -1.98
N CYS A 132 11.71 -18.33 -1.32
CA CYS A 132 11.78 -19.38 -0.30
C CYS A 132 12.21 -20.72 -0.89
N GLU A 133 11.58 -21.14 -2.00
CA GLU A 133 11.91 -22.38 -2.71
C GLU A 133 13.36 -22.35 -3.21
N GLU A 134 13.79 -21.25 -3.82
CA GLU A 134 15.19 -21.10 -4.26
C GLU A 134 16.16 -21.13 -3.07
N LEU A 135 15.87 -20.44 -1.97
CA LEU A 135 16.74 -20.44 -0.80
C LEU A 135 16.90 -21.85 -0.22
N GLU A 136 15.82 -22.61 -0.11
CA GLU A 136 15.86 -24.00 0.37
C GLU A 136 16.75 -24.89 -0.53
N ASP A 137 16.64 -24.74 -1.84
CA ASP A 137 17.48 -25.46 -2.81
C ASP A 137 18.96 -25.07 -2.68
N LYS A 138 19.26 -23.77 -2.52
CA LYS A 138 20.64 -23.29 -2.32
C LYS A 138 21.22 -23.82 -1.02
N LEU A 139 20.44 -23.81 0.06
CA LEU A 139 20.86 -24.31 1.38
C LEU A 139 21.19 -25.80 1.34
N ALA A 140 20.44 -26.61 0.59
CA ALA A 140 20.77 -28.03 0.40
C ALA A 140 22.15 -28.24 -0.26
N GLY A 141 22.58 -27.28 -1.09
CA GLY A 141 23.91 -27.24 -1.71
C GLY A 141 24.97 -26.45 -0.94
N GLY A 142 24.68 -26.00 0.29
CA GLY A 142 25.60 -25.19 1.11
C GLY A 142 25.85 -23.77 0.56
N LYS A 143 24.90 -23.22 -0.21
CA LYS A 143 24.95 -21.89 -0.82
C LYS A 143 23.82 -21.00 -0.28
N THR A 144 23.94 -19.70 -0.54
CA THR A 144 22.88 -18.71 -0.26
C THR A 144 22.34 -18.11 -1.57
N LEU A 145 21.34 -17.24 -1.47
CA LEU A 145 20.78 -16.50 -2.60
C LEU A 145 21.80 -15.51 -3.19
N ALA A 146 21.57 -15.09 -4.43
CA ALA A 146 22.31 -13.99 -5.01
C ALA A 146 21.99 -12.67 -4.28
N PRO A 147 22.90 -11.67 -4.27
CA PRO A 147 22.69 -10.42 -3.51
C PRO A 147 21.44 -9.61 -3.88
N TYR A 148 20.92 -9.78 -5.10
CA TYR A 148 19.66 -9.15 -5.50
C TYR A 148 18.46 -9.86 -4.85
N ASP A 149 18.38 -11.18 -5.00
CA ASP A 149 17.30 -12.02 -4.48
C ASP A 149 17.28 -12.03 -2.95
N GLU A 150 18.45 -12.00 -2.32
CA GLU A 150 18.59 -11.86 -0.87
C GLU A 150 17.97 -10.55 -0.36
N ARG A 151 18.21 -9.42 -1.05
CA ARG A 151 17.59 -8.14 -0.67
C ARG A 151 16.08 -8.18 -0.86
N GLN A 152 15.60 -8.79 -1.94
CA GLN A 152 14.16 -8.96 -2.17
C GLN A 152 13.52 -9.84 -1.08
N LEU A 153 14.17 -10.94 -0.72
CA LEU A 153 13.72 -11.83 0.36
C LEU A 153 13.62 -11.07 1.67
N ARG A 154 14.67 -10.31 2.05
CA ARG A 154 14.69 -9.51 3.28
C ARG A 154 13.53 -8.52 3.31
N ARG A 155 13.35 -7.73 2.25
CA ARG A 155 12.28 -6.71 2.13
C ARG A 155 10.90 -7.33 2.29
N LEU A 156 10.63 -8.40 1.54
CA LEU A 156 9.35 -9.10 1.58
C LEU A 156 9.10 -9.76 2.95
N LEU A 157 10.11 -10.42 3.50
CA LEU A 157 9.97 -11.16 4.75
C LEU A 157 9.75 -10.21 5.93
N PHE A 158 10.50 -9.10 6.04
CA PHE A 158 10.26 -8.10 7.10
C PHE A 158 8.88 -7.46 7.00
N PHE A 159 8.42 -7.15 5.79
CA PHE A 159 7.07 -6.62 5.57
C PHE A 159 5.99 -7.63 6.00
N PHE A 160 6.07 -8.87 5.53
CA PHE A 160 5.06 -9.88 5.85
C PHE A 160 5.10 -10.34 7.30
N LEU A 161 6.28 -10.44 7.92
CA LEU A 161 6.40 -10.71 9.35
C LEU A 161 5.74 -9.61 10.19
N SER A 162 6.00 -8.35 9.83
CA SER A 162 5.34 -7.20 10.47
C SER A 162 3.82 -7.26 10.29
N ALA A 163 3.33 -7.53 9.07
CA ALA A 163 1.90 -7.62 8.78
C ALA A 163 1.22 -8.76 9.56
N GLU A 164 1.82 -9.96 9.59
CA GLU A 164 1.28 -11.12 10.33
C GLU A 164 1.31 -10.91 11.85
N ALA A 165 2.32 -10.21 12.38
CA ALA A 165 2.37 -9.84 13.80
C ALA A 165 1.30 -8.81 14.16
N LEU A 166 0.97 -7.89 13.24
CA LEU A 166 -0.10 -6.91 13.44
C LEU A 166 -1.49 -7.53 13.28
N LYS A 167 -1.70 -8.38 12.28
CA LYS A 167 -2.97 -9.07 12.01
C LYS A 167 -2.70 -10.43 11.34
N PRO A 168 -2.78 -11.54 12.08
CA PRO A 168 -2.56 -12.88 11.53
C PRO A 168 -3.50 -13.22 10.37
N SER A 169 -2.99 -13.95 9.38
CA SER A 169 -3.75 -14.37 8.21
C SER A 169 -3.42 -15.80 7.77
N LEU A 170 -4.10 -16.28 6.72
CA LEU A 170 -3.81 -17.59 6.12
C LEU A 170 -2.41 -17.67 5.48
N CYS A 171 -1.77 -16.52 5.23
CA CYS A 171 -0.44 -16.43 4.63
C CYS A 171 0.67 -16.78 5.63
N GLY A 172 0.38 -16.75 6.94
CA GLY A 172 1.35 -16.98 8.01
C GLY A 172 2.12 -18.31 7.90
N ARG A 173 1.53 -19.35 7.28
CA ARG A 173 2.25 -20.62 7.04
C ARG A 173 3.45 -20.42 6.10
N LEU A 174 3.25 -19.73 4.98
CA LEU A 174 4.33 -19.44 4.02
C LEU A 174 5.38 -18.51 4.65
N VAL A 175 4.92 -17.47 5.35
CA VAL A 175 5.80 -16.49 6.01
C VAL A 175 6.69 -17.17 7.06
N ASN A 176 6.11 -18.04 7.90
CA ASN A 176 6.87 -18.78 8.91
C ASN A 176 7.85 -19.79 8.31
N ARG A 177 7.43 -20.56 7.29
CA ARG A 177 8.37 -21.44 6.55
C ARG A 177 9.53 -20.65 5.96
N THR A 178 9.23 -19.51 5.35
CA THR A 178 10.26 -18.65 4.75
C THR A 178 11.19 -18.09 5.81
N ARG A 179 10.66 -17.68 6.98
CA ARG A 179 11.47 -17.27 8.13
C ARG A 179 12.39 -18.38 8.61
N GLU A 180 11.90 -19.61 8.74
CA GLU A 180 12.72 -20.76 9.16
C GLU A 180 13.85 -21.08 8.17
N ALA A 181 13.59 -20.96 6.86
CA ALA A 181 14.63 -21.08 5.85
C ALA A 181 15.64 -19.93 5.94
N ALA A 182 15.15 -18.69 6.07
CA ALA A 182 15.98 -17.50 6.15
C ALA A 182 16.86 -17.47 7.41
N GLU A 183 16.36 -17.90 8.57
CA GLU A 183 17.13 -17.98 9.81
C GLU A 183 18.26 -19.01 9.76
N ARG A 184 18.12 -20.09 8.96
CA ARG A 184 19.23 -21.02 8.70
C ARG A 184 20.34 -20.38 7.87
N ALA A 185 19.99 -19.51 6.93
CA ALA A 185 20.93 -18.82 6.06
C ALA A 185 21.54 -17.56 6.70
N TYR A 186 20.75 -16.85 7.50
CA TYR A 186 21.04 -15.53 8.05
C TYR A 186 20.60 -15.47 9.54
N PRO A 187 21.36 -16.13 10.45
CA PRO A 187 20.91 -16.32 11.82
C PRO A 187 20.71 -15.03 12.60
N GLY A 188 19.56 -14.93 13.27
CA GLY A 188 19.20 -13.86 14.20
C GLY A 188 18.59 -12.62 13.56
N GLU A 189 18.58 -12.53 12.23
CA GLU A 189 18.18 -11.33 11.52
C GLU A 189 16.67 -11.05 11.56
N PHE A 190 15.85 -12.09 11.45
CA PHE A 190 14.38 -11.97 11.35
C PHE A 190 13.68 -12.19 12.69
N SER A 191 14.46 -12.20 13.77
CA SER A 191 13.98 -12.38 15.14
C SER A 191 13.42 -11.12 15.78
N ARG A 192 13.72 -9.94 15.22
CA ARG A 192 13.31 -8.63 15.74
C ARG A 192 12.39 -7.92 14.75
N LEU A 193 11.26 -7.44 15.27
CA LEU A 193 10.34 -6.55 14.57
C LEU A 193 10.13 -5.31 15.44
N GLU A 194 10.01 -4.15 14.82
CA GLU A 194 9.63 -2.90 15.50
C GLU A 194 8.26 -2.49 14.97
N LEU A 195 7.22 -2.70 15.78
CA LEU A 195 5.84 -2.48 15.38
C LEU A 195 5.33 -1.13 15.92
N PRO A 196 4.61 -0.35 15.11
CA PRO A 196 3.99 0.89 15.56
C PRO A 196 2.83 0.62 16.53
N GLU A 197 2.44 1.65 17.28
CA GLU A 197 1.21 1.65 18.06
C GLU A 197 -0.01 1.54 17.13
N LYS A 198 -0.93 0.63 17.45
CA LYS A 198 -2.15 0.40 16.67
C LYS A 198 -3.28 1.34 17.08
N GLU A 199 -3.34 1.69 18.37
CA GLU A 199 -4.39 2.52 18.94
C GLU A 199 -4.29 3.95 18.40
N GLY A 200 -5.41 4.54 18.00
CA GLY A 200 -5.43 5.91 17.46
C GLY A 200 -4.81 6.08 16.07
N PHE A 201 -4.42 4.98 15.40
CA PHE A 201 -3.76 5.06 14.09
C PHE A 201 -4.68 5.66 13.02
N ALA A 202 -5.93 5.19 12.94
CA ALA A 202 -6.89 5.67 11.94
C ALA A 202 -7.20 7.16 12.14
N GLU A 203 -7.35 7.61 13.39
CA GLU A 203 -7.56 9.00 13.76
C GLU A 203 -6.35 9.87 13.41
N SER A 204 -5.13 9.37 13.68
CA SER A 204 -3.89 10.06 13.34
C SER A 204 -3.69 10.18 11.83
N LEU A 205 -4.00 9.13 11.09
CA LEU A 205 -3.99 9.12 9.62
C LEU A 205 -5.03 10.09 9.06
N TYR A 206 -6.25 10.11 9.61
CA TYR A 206 -7.29 11.03 9.19
C TYR A 206 -6.85 12.48 9.38
N ARG A 207 -6.33 12.83 10.56
CA ARG A 207 -5.82 14.19 10.84
C ARG A 207 -4.69 14.57 9.90
N TYR A 208 -3.76 13.65 9.65
CA TYR A 208 -2.67 13.90 8.71
C TYR A 208 -3.18 14.20 7.30
N LEU A 209 -4.13 13.40 6.79
CA LEU A 209 -4.74 13.63 5.48
C LEU A 209 -5.51 14.95 5.43
N GLU A 210 -6.22 15.32 6.50
CA GLU A 210 -6.93 16.58 6.60
C GLU A 210 -5.97 17.79 6.55
N GLU A 211 -4.87 17.73 7.30
CA GLU A 211 -3.84 18.77 7.31
C GLU A 211 -3.12 18.87 5.97
N SER A 212 -2.76 17.72 5.36
CA SER A 212 -1.96 17.70 4.14
C SER A 212 -2.77 17.98 2.87
N LEU A 213 -4.05 17.63 2.85
CA LEU A 213 -4.95 17.80 1.70
C LEU A 213 -5.91 18.98 1.87
N GLY A 214 -5.90 19.67 3.01
CA GLY A 214 -6.84 20.76 3.32
C GLY A 214 -6.81 21.94 2.34
N TYR A 215 -5.74 22.09 1.54
CA TYR A 215 -5.67 23.10 0.47
C TYR A 215 -6.64 22.79 -0.69
N VAL A 216 -7.00 21.53 -0.90
CA VAL A 216 -7.88 21.07 -1.99
C VAL A 216 -9.34 21.40 -1.65
N ALA A 217 -9.72 21.26 -0.39
CA ALA A 217 -11.06 21.60 0.09
C ALA A 217 -11.34 23.12 0.08
N ARG A 218 -10.28 23.96 0.08
CA ARG A 218 -10.37 25.43 0.10
C ARG A 218 -10.28 26.08 -1.29
N ALA A 219 -9.90 25.33 -2.32
CA ALA A 219 -9.81 25.77 -3.71
C ALA A 219 -11.13 25.58 -4.45
#